data_AF-A0A7S0HW64-F1
#
_entry.id   AF-A0A7S0HW64-F1
#
_cell.length_a   1.000
_cell.length_b   1.000
_cell.length_c   1.000
_cell.angle_alpha   90.00
_cell.angle_beta   90.00
_cell.angle_gamma   90.00
#
_symmetry.space_group_name_H-M   'P 1'
#
loop_
_entity.id
_entity.type
_entity.pdbx_description
1 polymer ?
#
loop_
_entity_poly.entity_id
_entity_poly.type
_entity_poly.pdbx_seq_one_letter_code
_entity_poly.pdbx_strand_id
1 'polypeptide(L)'
;MAVRINAFIVTLATVQILLIVAYSILTYHEGYGDQQKLDTARQAQLTKEAALREPTPAPQEYQYGQPDLSFMFDMNMYSYLGMCLTMTYLRKYAYTSLGMSFLMGCLAQEWCGLLLQWIPLAHCSYLKQTFQQVGCPYGDNPDISQFENNLRALACTCDSFSDKIALKISDFIKAQYGVVAVLISYGALLGKVNPLQMMIIVIMNSAAYCGNKFLCVDYRGGVDGTGSLYTTHIFGAAFGLGCSVLVSGHRPHENPDNAPRYQSNNYAILGSLFMFVTYPSFNCYWAPAELRMYVASNTFISLIAGCFFSFIWANFIYPEGPSVMHLQDGVLAAGGGGAT
;
A
#
# COMPACT_ATOMS: atom_id res chain seq x y z
N MET A 1 7.90 -14.06 -35.86
CA MET A 1 7.90 -14.24 -34.39
C MET A 1 6.49 -14.61 -33.98
N ALA A 2 6.20 -15.89 -33.74
CA ALA A 2 4.83 -16.33 -33.43
C ALA A 2 4.50 -16.00 -31.98
N VAL A 3 3.51 -15.13 -31.75
CA VAL A 3 2.99 -14.83 -30.41
C VAL A 3 2.34 -16.12 -29.89
N ARG A 4 2.97 -16.79 -28.92
CA ARG A 4 2.38 -17.93 -28.24
C ARG A 4 1.35 -17.42 -27.24
N ILE A 5 0.11 -17.25 -27.70
CA ILE A 5 -1.04 -17.00 -26.82
C ILE A 5 -1.17 -18.22 -25.90
N ASN A 6 -0.91 -18.03 -24.62
CA ASN A 6 -1.06 -19.05 -23.59
C ASN A 6 -2.10 -18.59 -22.55
N ALA A 7 -2.55 -19.51 -21.69
CA ALA A 7 -3.57 -19.23 -20.69
C ALA A 7 -3.22 -18.04 -19.78
N PHE A 8 -1.94 -17.83 -19.48
CA PHE A 8 -1.47 -16.69 -18.69
C PHE A 8 -1.73 -15.36 -19.40
N ILE A 9 -1.33 -15.21 -20.67
CA ILE A 9 -1.54 -13.97 -21.44
C ILE A 9 -3.04 -13.68 -21.60
N VAL A 10 -3.85 -14.71 -21.90
CA VAL A 10 -5.31 -14.54 -22.02
C VAL A 10 -5.89 -14.08 -20.69
N THR A 11 -5.54 -14.72 -19.58
CA THR A 11 -6.04 -14.36 -18.25
C THR A 11 -5.63 -12.93 -17.88
N LEU A 12 -4.38 -12.55 -18.12
CA LEU A 12 -3.87 -11.20 -17.86
C LEU A 12 -4.63 -10.15 -18.68
N ALA A 13 -4.80 -10.39 -19.98
CA ALA A 13 -5.56 -9.49 -20.84
C ALA A 13 -7.02 -9.37 -20.40
N THR A 14 -7.67 -10.48 -20.04
CA THR A 14 -9.05 -10.47 -19.54
C THR A 14 -9.17 -9.67 -18.25
N VAL A 15 -8.31 -9.92 -17.26
CA VAL A 15 -8.30 -9.18 -15.99
C VAL A 15 -8.06 -7.69 -16.23
N GLN A 16 -7.11 -7.33 -17.09
CA GLN A 16 -6.81 -5.94 -17.40
C GLN A 16 -7.99 -5.22 -18.07
N ILE A 17 -8.65 -5.86 -19.04
CA ILE A 17 -9.83 -5.29 -19.71
C ILE A 17 -10.94 -5.06 -18.69
N LEU A 18 -11.19 -6.02 -17.80
CA LEU A 18 -12.20 -5.89 -16.75
C LEU A 18 -11.89 -4.72 -15.80
N LEU A 19 -10.63 -4.56 -15.39
CA LEU A 19 -10.21 -3.44 -14.55
C LEU A 19 -10.35 -2.09 -15.25
N ILE A 20 -9.94 -1.98 -16.53
CA ILE A 20 -10.12 -0.76 -17.31
C ILE A 20 -11.59 -0.36 -17.38
N VAL A 21 -12.47 -1.33 -17.67
CA VAL A 21 -13.92 -1.10 -17.72
C VAL A 21 -14.42 -0.68 -16.34
N ALA A 22 -14.03 -1.38 -15.28
CA ALA A 22 -14.42 -1.05 -13.91
C ALA A 22 -13.98 0.37 -13.51
N TYR A 23 -12.74 0.76 -13.74
CA TYR A 23 -12.25 2.11 -13.48
C TYR A 23 -13.02 3.16 -14.30
N SER A 24 -13.29 2.91 -15.59
CA SER A 24 -14.01 3.88 -16.43
C SER A 24 -15.46 4.14 -15.96
N ILE A 25 -16.12 3.11 -15.44
CA ILE A 25 -17.49 3.18 -14.96
C ILE A 25 -17.53 3.76 -13.56
N LEU A 26 -16.67 3.28 -12.66
CA LEU A 26 -16.75 3.54 -11.23
C LEU A 26 -15.99 4.79 -10.79
N THR A 27 -15.07 5.33 -11.60
CA THR A 27 -14.16 6.40 -11.16
C THR A 27 -14.14 7.62 -12.05
N TYR A 28 -13.74 8.76 -11.48
CA TYR A 28 -13.48 10.02 -12.19
C TYR A 28 -12.37 10.81 -11.48
N HIS A 29 -11.84 11.85 -12.15
CA HIS A 29 -10.91 12.79 -11.56
C HIS A 29 -11.54 14.19 -11.47
N GLU A 30 -11.47 14.81 -10.30
CA GLU A 30 -11.88 16.20 -10.14
C GLU A 30 -10.91 17.15 -10.88
N GLY A 31 -11.44 18.07 -11.67
CA GLY A 31 -10.67 19.13 -12.34
C GLY A 31 -10.05 18.77 -13.70
N TYR A 32 -9.96 17.49 -14.07
CA TYR A 32 -9.48 17.10 -15.39
C TYR A 32 -10.63 17.16 -16.41
N GLY A 33 -10.63 18.21 -17.25
CA GLY A 33 -11.64 18.46 -18.29
C GLY A 33 -12.53 19.69 -18.03
N ASP A 34 -12.85 20.01 -16.77
CA ASP A 34 -13.62 21.22 -16.42
C ASP A 34 -12.73 22.46 -16.30
N GLN A 35 -11.46 22.32 -15.89
CA GLN A 35 -10.51 23.44 -15.90
C GLN A 35 -10.11 23.90 -17.30
N GLN A 36 -10.27 23.05 -18.32
CA GLN A 36 -10.12 23.44 -19.72
C GLN A 36 -11.36 24.14 -20.29
N LYS A 37 -12.50 24.09 -19.57
CA LYS A 37 -13.77 24.73 -19.95
C LYS A 37 -14.14 25.89 -19.03
N LEU A 38 -13.15 26.65 -18.55
CA LEU A 38 -13.45 27.98 -18.02
C LEU A 38 -13.91 28.86 -19.20
N ASP A 39 -15.23 29.12 -19.26
CA ASP A 39 -15.78 30.10 -20.18
C ASP A 39 -15.01 31.43 -20.05
N THR A 40 -14.69 32.05 -21.17
CA THR A 40 -13.86 33.28 -21.24
C THR A 40 -14.40 34.39 -20.33
N ALA A 41 -15.71 34.43 -20.10
CA ALA A 41 -16.37 35.35 -19.18
C ALA A 41 -16.02 35.09 -17.71
N ARG A 42 -15.94 33.83 -17.28
CA ARG A 42 -15.58 33.46 -15.90
C ARG A 42 -14.08 33.62 -15.65
N GLN A 43 -13.24 33.37 -16.66
CA GLN A 43 -11.80 33.67 -16.62
C GLN A 43 -11.56 35.19 -16.43
N ALA A 44 -12.30 36.02 -17.16
CA ALA A 44 -12.21 37.48 -17.05
C ALA A 44 -12.69 38.00 -15.69
N GLN A 45 -13.73 37.38 -15.12
CA GLN A 45 -14.22 37.71 -13.78
C GLN A 45 -13.19 37.39 -12.69
N LEU A 46 -12.59 36.19 -12.75
CA LEU A 46 -11.53 35.77 -11.82
C LEU A 46 -10.27 36.65 -11.93
N THR A 47 -9.93 37.09 -13.14
CA THR A 47 -8.79 37.99 -13.38
C THR A 47 -9.06 39.39 -12.81
N LYS A 48 -10.30 39.88 -12.92
CA LYS A 48 -10.72 41.17 -12.35
C LYS A 48 -10.79 41.12 -10.82
N GLU A 49 -11.24 40.01 -10.24
CA GLU A 49 -11.22 39.77 -8.79
C GLU A 49 -9.79 39.62 -8.25
N ALA A 50 -8.90 38.96 -9.00
CA ALA A 50 -7.49 38.84 -8.64
C ALA A 50 -6.75 40.20 -8.70
N ALA A 51 -7.10 41.08 -9.63
CA ALA A 51 -6.53 42.42 -9.75
C ALA A 51 -6.98 43.39 -8.63
N LEU A 52 -8.06 43.07 -7.91
CA LEU A 52 -8.59 43.86 -6.79
C LEU A 52 -8.12 43.34 -5.42
N ARG A 53 -7.45 42.18 -5.37
CA ARG A 53 -6.84 41.67 -4.14
C ARG A 53 -5.49 42.35 -3.92
N GLU A 54 -5.26 42.89 -2.72
CA GLU A 54 -3.91 43.28 -2.31
C GLU A 54 -2.95 42.08 -2.46
N PRO A 55 -1.65 42.32 -2.75
CA PRO A 55 -0.69 41.24 -2.91
C PRO A 55 -0.69 40.40 -1.63
N THR A 56 -1.32 39.24 -1.70
CA THR A 56 -1.24 38.28 -0.61
C THR A 56 0.25 37.88 -0.57
N PRO A 57 0.88 37.81 0.61
CA PRO A 57 2.22 37.24 0.72
C PRO A 57 2.24 35.95 -0.08
N ALA A 58 3.33 35.70 -0.83
CA ALA A 58 3.45 34.49 -1.63
C ALA A 58 2.93 33.31 -0.80
N PRO A 59 1.96 32.52 -1.31
CA PRO A 59 1.36 31.45 -0.53
C PRO A 59 2.51 30.66 0.08
N GLN A 60 2.51 30.53 1.41
CA GLN A 60 3.52 29.74 2.09
C GLN A 60 3.59 28.40 1.36
N GLU A 61 4.79 27.87 1.12
CA GLU A 61 5.04 26.65 0.34
C GLU A 61 4.12 25.47 0.71
N TYR A 62 3.61 25.50 1.96
CA TYR A 62 2.57 24.63 2.51
C TYR A 62 1.21 24.63 1.76
N GLN A 63 0.88 25.67 1.01
CA GLN A 63 -0.41 25.82 0.33
C GLN A 63 -0.38 25.37 -1.15
N TYR A 64 0.80 25.06 -1.70
CA TYR A 64 0.97 24.59 -3.09
C TYR A 64 1.82 23.34 -3.25
N GLY A 65 2.58 22.92 -2.24
CA GLY A 65 3.20 21.60 -2.23
C GLY A 65 2.11 20.56 -1.98
N GLN A 66 1.71 19.77 -2.97
CA GLN A 66 0.92 18.56 -2.69
C GLN A 66 1.84 17.59 -1.95
N PRO A 67 1.76 17.44 -0.60
CA PRO A 67 2.66 16.54 0.13
C PRO A 67 2.55 15.11 -0.40
N ASP A 68 1.36 14.75 -0.88
CA ASP A 68 1.04 13.46 -1.48
C ASP A 68 1.91 13.14 -2.70
N LEU A 69 2.37 14.13 -3.48
CA LEU A 69 3.22 13.83 -4.64
C LEU A 69 4.59 13.31 -4.20
N SER A 70 5.20 13.94 -3.19
CA SER A 70 6.47 13.48 -2.60
C SER A 70 6.30 12.11 -1.95
N PHE A 71 5.22 11.92 -1.18
CA PHE A 71 4.90 10.61 -0.61
C PHE A 71 4.71 9.54 -1.70
N MET A 72 4.04 9.87 -2.80
CA MET A 72 3.85 8.94 -3.90
C MET A 72 5.19 8.54 -4.53
N PHE A 73 6.14 9.46 -4.70
CA PHE A 73 7.49 9.13 -5.16
C PHE A 73 8.19 8.18 -4.19
N ASP A 74 8.21 8.51 -2.90
CA ASP A 74 8.87 7.69 -1.88
C ASP A 74 8.27 6.29 -1.79
N MET A 75 6.94 6.19 -1.83
CA MET A 75 6.23 4.91 -1.77
C MET A 75 6.39 4.07 -3.04
N ASN A 76 6.48 4.72 -4.20
CA ASN A 76 6.83 4.05 -5.46
C ASN A 76 8.25 3.49 -5.39
N MET A 77 9.20 4.27 -4.88
CA MET A 77 10.58 3.81 -4.67
C MET A 77 10.63 2.69 -3.64
N TYR A 78 9.85 2.76 -2.57
CA TYR A 78 9.75 1.69 -1.57
C TYR A 78 9.25 0.38 -2.19
N SER A 79 8.13 0.42 -2.92
CA SER A 79 7.41 -0.77 -3.38
C SER A 79 7.98 -1.33 -4.68
N TYR A 80 8.11 -0.51 -5.72
CA TYR A 80 8.47 -0.97 -7.07
C TYR A 80 9.97 -1.04 -7.32
N LEU A 81 10.77 -0.32 -6.53
CA LEU A 81 12.22 -0.38 -6.62
C LEU A 81 12.80 -1.17 -5.45
N GLY A 82 12.54 -0.75 -4.21
CA GLY A 82 13.04 -1.36 -2.99
C GLY A 82 12.65 -2.82 -2.84
N MET A 83 11.37 -3.08 -2.57
CA MET A 83 10.86 -4.44 -2.36
C MET A 83 11.05 -5.37 -3.56
N CYS A 84 10.94 -4.86 -4.79
CA CYS A 84 11.15 -5.69 -5.97
C CYS A 84 12.63 -6.11 -6.12
N LEU A 85 13.58 -5.23 -5.79
CA LEU A 85 15.00 -5.55 -5.79
C LEU A 85 15.40 -6.46 -4.64
N THR A 86 14.86 -6.30 -3.43
CA THR A 86 15.20 -7.18 -2.28
C THR A 86 14.91 -8.65 -2.59
N MET A 87 13.86 -8.95 -3.34
CA MET A 87 13.50 -10.32 -3.72
C MET A 87 14.41 -10.95 -4.78
N THR A 88 15.36 -10.20 -5.34
CA THR A 88 16.28 -10.72 -6.36
C THR A 88 17.39 -11.61 -5.80
N TYR A 89 17.47 -11.79 -4.48
CA TYR A 89 18.57 -12.49 -3.82
C TYR A 89 18.79 -13.93 -4.32
N LEU A 90 17.73 -14.63 -4.76
CA LEU A 90 17.83 -15.99 -5.28
C LEU A 90 18.69 -16.10 -6.54
N ARG A 91 19.74 -16.94 -6.47
CA ARG A 91 20.77 -16.97 -7.52
C ARG A 91 20.20 -17.15 -8.92
N LYS A 92 19.33 -18.14 -9.17
CA LYS A 92 18.80 -18.44 -10.52
C LYS A 92 17.43 -17.84 -10.81
N TYR A 93 16.86 -17.07 -9.89
CA TYR A 93 15.50 -16.55 -10.00
C TYR A 93 15.42 -15.02 -9.98
N ALA A 94 16.55 -14.32 -9.89
CA ALA A 94 16.61 -12.85 -9.79
C ALA A 94 15.77 -12.10 -10.85
N TYR A 95 15.96 -12.39 -12.14
CA TYR A 95 15.22 -11.70 -13.22
C TYR A 95 13.72 -11.97 -13.17
N THR A 96 13.35 -13.23 -12.98
CA THR A 96 11.94 -13.63 -12.86
C THR A 96 11.33 -12.98 -11.62
N SER A 97 12.03 -13.00 -10.49
CA SER A 97 11.58 -12.32 -9.28
C SER A 97 11.29 -10.85 -9.54
N LEU A 98 12.24 -10.10 -10.10
CA LEU A 98 12.07 -8.67 -10.35
C LEU A 98 10.84 -8.39 -11.23
N GLY A 99 10.72 -9.10 -12.35
CA GLY A 99 9.61 -8.93 -13.29
C GLY A 99 8.26 -9.34 -12.72
N MET A 100 8.21 -10.47 -12.00
CA MET A 100 6.98 -10.93 -11.36
C MET A 100 6.57 -10.01 -10.21
N SER A 101 7.52 -9.54 -9.38
CA SER A 101 7.25 -8.56 -8.31
C SER A 101 6.66 -7.27 -8.85
N PHE A 102 7.23 -6.73 -9.92
CA PHE A 102 6.69 -5.55 -10.59
C PHE A 102 5.28 -5.79 -11.11
N LEU A 103 5.04 -6.91 -11.82
CA LEU A 103 3.74 -7.25 -12.38
C LEU A 103 2.65 -7.43 -11.30
N MET A 104 2.98 -8.12 -10.20
CA MET A 104 2.05 -8.24 -9.07
C MET A 104 1.76 -6.88 -8.46
N GLY A 105 2.78 -6.03 -8.32
CA GLY A 105 2.59 -4.70 -7.75
C GLY A 105 1.60 -3.88 -8.56
N CYS A 106 1.74 -3.88 -9.89
CA CYS A 106 0.79 -3.21 -10.79
C CYS A 106 -0.63 -3.77 -10.63
N LEU A 107 -0.79 -5.09 -10.64
CA LEU A 107 -2.10 -5.72 -10.49
C LEU A 107 -2.72 -5.42 -9.11
N ALA A 108 -1.92 -5.52 -8.05
CA ALA A 108 -2.35 -5.22 -6.69
C ALA A 108 -2.74 -3.75 -6.52
N GLN A 109 -2.03 -2.82 -7.18
CA GLN A 109 -2.35 -1.39 -7.17
C GLN A 109 -3.74 -1.11 -7.72
N GLU A 110 -4.10 -1.72 -8.85
CA GLU A 110 -5.42 -1.55 -9.47
C GLU A 110 -6.54 -2.19 -8.62
N TRP A 111 -6.31 -3.40 -8.09
CA TRP A 111 -7.30 -4.07 -7.25
C TRP A 111 -7.51 -3.36 -5.91
N CYS A 112 -6.43 -3.03 -5.19
CA CYS A 112 -6.52 -2.31 -3.92
C CYS A 112 -7.06 -0.89 -4.13
N GLY A 113 -6.70 -0.22 -5.23
CA GLY A 113 -7.20 1.10 -5.58
C GLY A 113 -8.72 1.16 -5.72
N LEU A 114 -9.35 0.10 -6.25
CA LEU A 114 -10.81 -0.01 -6.30
C LEU A 114 -11.41 -0.46 -4.96
N LEU A 115 -10.89 -1.54 -4.38
CA LEU A 115 -11.50 -2.18 -3.22
C LEU A 115 -11.45 -1.30 -1.95
N LEU A 116 -10.36 -0.55 -1.76
CA LEU A 116 -10.24 0.38 -0.63
C LEU A 116 -11.24 1.52 -0.68
N GLN A 117 -11.77 1.85 -1.85
CA GLN A 117 -12.82 2.87 -2.02
C GLN A 117 -14.20 2.23 -1.95
N TRP A 118 -14.37 1.09 -2.61
CA TRP A 118 -15.65 0.42 -2.74
C TRP A 118 -16.19 -0.15 -1.41
N ILE A 119 -15.33 -0.79 -0.60
CA ILE A 119 -15.78 -1.44 0.65
C ILE A 119 -16.37 -0.43 1.66
N PRO A 120 -15.71 0.71 1.98
CA PRO A 120 -16.29 1.71 2.86
C PRO A 120 -17.59 2.33 2.31
N LEU A 121 -17.68 2.58 1.01
CA LEU A 121 -18.89 3.13 0.37
C LEU A 121 -20.07 2.15 0.44
N ALA A 122 -19.81 0.86 0.22
CA ALA A 122 -20.81 -0.20 0.36
C ALA A 122 -21.29 -0.31 1.82
N HIS A 123 -20.37 -0.24 2.79
CA HIS A 123 -20.73 -0.23 4.20
C HIS A 123 -21.55 1.01 4.58
N CYS A 124 -21.16 2.19 4.13
CA CYS A 124 -21.91 3.43 4.39
C CYS A 124 -23.34 3.33 3.83
N SER A 125 -23.50 2.81 2.62
CA SER A 125 -24.81 2.64 1.99
C SER A 125 -25.69 1.68 2.81
N TYR A 126 -25.11 0.60 3.33
CA TYR A 126 -25.78 -0.31 4.27
C TYR A 126 -26.19 0.39 5.57
N LEU A 127 -25.31 1.19 6.18
CA LEU A 127 -25.60 1.92 7.42
C LEU A 127 -26.73 2.93 7.23
N LYS A 128 -26.73 3.70 6.13
CA LYS A 128 -27.80 4.66 5.82
C LYS A 128 -29.15 3.99 5.65
N GLN A 129 -29.19 2.83 4.99
CA GLN A 129 -30.43 2.06 4.86
C GLN A 129 -30.90 1.52 6.22
N THR A 130 -29.96 1.02 7.03
CA THR A 130 -30.26 0.43 8.35
C THR A 130 -30.83 1.46 9.32
N PHE A 131 -30.30 2.69 9.32
CA PHE A 131 -30.71 3.74 10.25
C PHE A 131 -31.63 4.81 9.62
N GLN A 132 -32.21 4.53 8.45
CA GLN A 132 -33.05 5.48 7.71
C GLN A 132 -34.23 6.03 8.54
N GLN A 133 -34.81 5.23 9.43
CA GLN A 133 -36.01 5.57 10.20
C GLN A 133 -35.74 6.39 11.46
N VAL A 134 -34.49 6.47 11.91
CA VAL A 134 -34.14 7.06 13.21
C VAL A 134 -33.82 8.56 13.08
N GLY A 135 -33.44 9.03 11.88
CA GLY A 135 -33.16 10.43 11.56
C GLY A 135 -31.81 10.94 12.07
N CYS A 136 -31.21 11.91 11.37
CA CYS A 136 -29.92 12.52 11.74
C CYS A 136 -30.12 13.94 12.32
N PRO A 137 -29.31 14.41 13.29
CA PRO A 137 -28.16 13.76 13.93
C PRO A 137 -28.51 12.90 15.16
N TYR A 138 -27.70 11.87 15.44
CA TYR A 138 -27.83 11.02 16.64
C TYR A 138 -27.13 11.65 17.85
N GLY A 139 -27.79 11.67 19.01
CA GLY A 139 -27.14 11.91 20.31
C GLY A 139 -26.63 10.60 20.91
N ASP A 140 -25.60 10.65 21.76
CA ASP A 140 -25.10 9.47 22.48
C ASP A 140 -26.23 8.84 23.29
N ASN A 141 -26.58 7.60 22.94
CA ASN A 141 -27.58 6.83 23.67
C ASN A 141 -26.85 5.92 24.68
N PRO A 142 -27.03 6.13 26.00
CA PRO A 142 -26.36 5.34 27.03
C PRO A 142 -26.87 3.90 27.13
N ASP A 143 -28.02 3.57 26.53
CA ASP A 143 -28.62 2.24 26.55
C ASP A 143 -27.99 1.29 25.51
N ILE A 144 -27.12 1.80 24.63
CA ILE A 144 -26.41 1.00 23.62
C ILE A 144 -24.90 1.12 23.75
N SER A 145 -24.18 0.20 23.11
CA SER A 145 -22.72 0.22 23.15
C SER A 145 -22.14 1.45 22.44
N GLN A 146 -20.98 1.92 22.89
CA GLN A 146 -20.24 3.00 22.21
C GLN A 146 -19.98 2.68 20.74
N PHE A 147 -19.73 1.40 20.44
CA PHE A 147 -19.55 0.93 19.08
C PHE A 147 -20.78 1.19 18.19
N GLU A 148 -21.98 0.87 18.71
CA GLU A 148 -23.23 1.14 17.99
C GLU A 148 -23.51 2.63 17.86
N ASN A 149 -23.20 3.44 18.90
CA ASN A 149 -23.29 4.90 18.81
C ASN A 149 -22.39 5.44 17.69
N ASN A 150 -21.16 4.94 17.57
CA ASN A 150 -20.22 5.34 16.52
C ASN A 150 -20.73 4.97 15.12
N LEU A 151 -21.29 3.75 14.93
CA LEU A 151 -21.84 3.32 13.64
C LEU A 151 -23.05 4.17 13.22
N ARG A 152 -23.90 4.54 14.18
CA ARG A 152 -25.02 5.46 13.93
C ARG A 152 -24.48 6.83 13.50
N ALA A 153 -23.56 7.41 14.26
CA ALA A 153 -22.95 8.69 13.93
C ALA A 153 -22.32 8.68 12.52
N LEU A 154 -21.60 7.62 12.17
CA LEU A 154 -21.02 7.43 10.83
C LEU A 154 -22.07 7.42 9.73
N ALA A 155 -23.24 6.81 9.94
CA ALA A 155 -24.32 6.76 8.95
C ALA A 155 -24.81 8.16 8.51
N CYS A 156 -24.68 9.18 9.38
CA CYS A 156 -25.08 10.55 9.06
C CYS A 156 -24.03 11.33 8.26
N THR A 157 -22.76 10.99 8.40
CA THR A 157 -21.64 11.77 7.84
C THR A 157 -20.98 11.11 6.64
N CYS A 158 -21.16 9.80 6.45
CA CYS A 158 -20.51 9.06 5.39
C CYS A 158 -21.17 9.29 4.02
N ASP A 159 -20.39 9.22 2.95
CA ASP A 159 -20.88 9.34 1.57
C ASP A 159 -21.44 8.00 1.07
N SER A 160 -22.63 8.02 0.47
CA SER A 160 -23.20 6.85 -0.22
C SER A 160 -22.78 6.82 -1.68
N PHE A 161 -23.02 5.71 -2.38
CA PHE A 161 -22.88 5.66 -3.84
C PHE A 161 -23.70 6.77 -4.51
N SER A 162 -23.03 7.83 -4.96
CA SER A 162 -23.57 8.86 -5.85
C SER A 162 -22.76 8.83 -7.13
N ASP A 163 -23.02 7.78 -7.90
CA ASP A 163 -22.59 7.48 -9.27
C ASP A 163 -21.11 7.19 -9.55
N LYS A 164 -20.12 7.93 -9.03
CA LYS A 164 -18.69 7.63 -9.26
C LYS A 164 -17.76 8.03 -8.10
N ILE A 165 -16.58 7.40 -8.04
CA ILE A 165 -15.52 7.58 -7.05
C ILE A 165 -14.50 8.61 -7.59
N ALA A 166 -14.30 9.71 -6.86
CA ALA A 166 -13.28 10.70 -7.18
C ALA A 166 -11.89 10.20 -6.80
N LEU A 167 -11.05 9.84 -7.78
CA LEU A 167 -9.69 9.36 -7.50
C LEU A 167 -8.72 10.51 -7.23
N LYS A 168 -8.05 10.43 -6.09
CA LYS A 168 -6.99 11.35 -5.66
C LYS A 168 -5.66 10.60 -5.58
N ILE A 169 -4.55 11.35 -5.60
CA ILE A 169 -3.20 10.77 -5.42
C ILE A 169 -3.13 9.98 -4.10
N SER A 170 -3.77 10.49 -3.05
CA SER A 170 -3.87 9.81 -1.76
C SER A 170 -4.47 8.41 -1.85
N ASP A 171 -5.42 8.15 -2.75
CA ASP A 171 -6.00 6.82 -2.94
C ASP A 171 -5.00 5.84 -3.54
N PHE A 172 -4.16 6.32 -4.46
CA PHE A 172 -3.06 5.52 -5.00
C PHE A 172 -2.01 5.20 -3.94
N ILE A 173 -1.67 6.16 -3.07
CA ILE A 173 -0.73 5.93 -1.96
C ILE A 173 -1.30 4.90 -0.98
N LYS A 174 -2.57 5.02 -0.59
CA LYS A 174 -3.23 4.05 0.30
C LYS A 174 -3.24 2.65 -0.32
N ALA A 175 -3.47 2.54 -1.62
CA ALA A 175 -3.42 1.26 -2.33
C ALA A 175 -2.02 0.63 -2.37
N GLN A 176 -0.94 1.43 -2.30
CA GLN A 176 0.42 0.90 -2.23
C GLN A 176 0.70 0.12 -0.95
N TYR A 177 0.02 0.39 0.17
CA TYR A 177 0.12 -0.48 1.35
C TYR A 177 -0.42 -1.89 1.06
N GLY A 178 -1.47 -2.00 0.26
CA GLY A 178 -1.94 -3.29 -0.24
C GLY A 178 -0.96 -3.95 -1.20
N VAL A 179 -0.26 -3.18 -2.03
CA VAL A 179 0.86 -3.67 -2.86
C VAL A 179 1.96 -4.25 -1.97
N VAL A 180 2.34 -3.54 -0.91
CA VAL A 180 3.33 -4.01 0.06
C VAL A 180 2.88 -5.31 0.73
N ALA A 181 1.61 -5.43 1.15
CA ALA A 181 1.09 -6.68 1.71
C ALA A 181 1.22 -7.87 0.74
N VAL A 182 0.92 -7.66 -0.54
CA VAL A 182 1.08 -8.66 -1.60
C VAL A 182 2.55 -9.04 -1.80
N LEU A 183 3.44 -8.04 -1.84
CA LEU A 183 4.88 -8.25 -2.01
C LEU A 183 5.49 -8.99 -0.80
N ILE A 184 5.10 -8.66 0.43
CA ILE A 184 5.51 -9.41 1.64
C ILE A 184 5.05 -10.86 1.51
N SER A 185 3.81 -11.08 1.10
CA SER A 185 3.26 -12.43 0.91
C SER A 185 4.02 -13.22 -0.14
N TYR A 186 4.41 -12.56 -1.24
CA TYR A 186 5.22 -13.17 -2.28
C TYR A 186 6.63 -13.54 -1.82
N GLY A 187 7.21 -12.81 -0.87
CA GLY A 187 8.48 -13.19 -0.24
C GLY A 187 8.49 -14.63 0.29
N ALA A 188 7.37 -15.09 0.87
CA ALA A 188 7.21 -16.47 1.35
C ALA A 188 6.98 -17.51 0.23
N LEU A 189 6.52 -17.05 -0.94
CA LEU A 189 6.17 -17.84 -2.12
C LEU A 189 7.23 -17.80 -3.22
N LEU A 190 8.31 -17.05 -2.98
CA LEU A 190 9.35 -16.76 -3.95
C LEU A 190 9.95 -18.07 -4.49
N GLY A 191 9.92 -18.23 -5.82
CA GLY A 191 10.43 -19.42 -6.51
C GLY A 191 9.54 -20.68 -6.42
N LYS A 192 8.35 -20.60 -5.80
CA LYS A 192 7.45 -21.76 -5.60
C LYS A 192 6.19 -21.73 -6.47
N VAL A 193 5.78 -20.56 -6.93
CA VAL A 193 4.52 -20.35 -7.66
C VAL A 193 4.77 -19.99 -9.11
N ASN A 194 3.91 -20.49 -10.01
CA ASN A 194 3.95 -20.10 -11.42
C ASN A 194 3.19 -18.77 -11.66
N PRO A 195 3.36 -18.12 -12.82
CA PRO A 195 2.72 -16.82 -13.11
C PRO A 195 1.19 -16.82 -12.99
N LEU A 196 0.51 -17.91 -13.36
CA LEU A 196 -0.94 -18.00 -13.27
C LEU A 196 -1.41 -18.13 -11.81
N GLN A 197 -0.75 -18.97 -11.02
CA GLN A 197 -1.02 -19.11 -9.58
C GLN A 197 -0.80 -17.79 -8.86
N MET A 198 0.27 -17.08 -9.23
CA MET A 198 0.58 -15.77 -8.69
C MET A 198 -0.54 -14.75 -8.95
N MET A 199 -1.11 -14.70 -10.16
CA MET A 199 -2.25 -13.81 -10.45
C MET A 199 -3.45 -14.07 -9.52
N ILE A 200 -3.79 -15.34 -9.31
CA ILE A 200 -4.90 -15.72 -8.43
C ILE A 200 -4.58 -15.31 -6.98
N ILE A 201 -3.35 -15.54 -6.54
CA ILE A 201 -2.87 -15.15 -5.20
C ILE A 201 -2.96 -13.63 -5.01
N VAL A 202 -2.55 -12.81 -5.98
CA VAL A 202 -2.65 -11.35 -5.90
C VAL A 202 -4.10 -10.91 -5.69
N ILE A 203 -5.04 -11.43 -6.48
CA ILE A 203 -6.46 -11.05 -6.38
C ILE A 203 -7.02 -11.42 -4.99
N MET A 204 -6.76 -12.65 -4.52
CA MET A 204 -7.22 -13.11 -3.21
C MET A 204 -6.58 -12.31 -2.07
N ASN A 205 -5.29 -12.03 -2.17
CA ASN A 205 -4.53 -11.28 -1.18
C ASN A 205 -5.01 -9.83 -1.10
N SER A 206 -5.15 -9.14 -2.24
CA SER A 206 -5.67 -7.77 -2.29
C SER A 206 -7.07 -7.68 -1.69
N ALA A 207 -7.96 -8.63 -1.99
CA ALA A 207 -9.29 -8.66 -1.39
C ALA A 207 -9.26 -8.89 0.13
N ALA A 208 -8.46 -9.86 0.59
CA ALA A 208 -8.30 -10.15 2.00
C ALA A 208 -7.63 -9.00 2.76
N TYR A 209 -6.66 -8.31 2.15
CA TYR A 209 -6.01 -7.11 2.70
C TYR A 209 -7.03 -5.98 2.89
N CYS A 210 -7.77 -5.64 1.83
CA CYS A 210 -8.74 -4.55 1.89
C CYS A 210 -9.85 -4.84 2.91
N GLY A 211 -10.33 -6.08 2.97
CA GLY A 211 -11.28 -6.53 3.99
C GLY A 211 -10.69 -6.49 5.40
N ASN A 212 -9.44 -6.93 5.59
CA ASN A 212 -8.75 -6.87 6.88
C ASN A 212 -8.57 -5.43 7.37
N LYS A 213 -8.10 -4.52 6.50
CA LYS A 213 -7.99 -3.10 6.83
C LYS A 213 -9.35 -2.54 7.23
N PHE A 214 -10.38 -2.79 6.43
CA PHE A 214 -11.73 -2.30 6.71
C PHE A 214 -12.24 -2.83 8.06
N LEU A 215 -12.12 -4.13 8.32
CA LEU A 215 -12.62 -4.72 9.57
C LEU A 215 -11.86 -4.22 10.80
N CYS A 216 -10.54 -4.14 10.73
CA CYS A 216 -9.72 -3.82 11.88
C CYS A 216 -9.66 -2.31 12.16
N VAL A 217 -9.55 -1.48 11.13
CA VAL A 217 -9.39 -0.02 11.27
C VAL A 217 -10.73 0.68 11.11
N ASP A 218 -11.39 0.54 9.96
CA ASP A 218 -12.54 1.38 9.61
C ASP A 218 -13.82 0.97 10.38
N TYR A 219 -14.02 -0.33 10.58
CA TYR A 219 -15.19 -0.88 11.29
C TYR A 219 -14.97 -0.90 12.80
N ARG A 220 -13.88 -1.53 13.28
CA ARG A 220 -13.63 -1.69 14.73
C ARG A 220 -12.93 -0.51 15.40
N GLY A 221 -12.38 0.44 14.64
CA GLY A 221 -11.63 1.58 15.21
C GLY A 221 -10.28 1.18 15.83
N GLY A 222 -9.66 0.10 15.34
CA GLY A 222 -8.33 -0.31 15.79
C GLY A 222 -7.26 0.72 15.42
N VAL A 223 -6.22 0.83 16.26
CA VAL A 223 -5.15 1.84 16.10
C VAL A 223 -3.98 1.24 15.32
N ASP A 224 -3.92 1.49 14.01
CA ASP A 224 -2.71 1.31 13.18
C ASP A 224 -2.21 2.68 12.73
N GLY A 225 -1.56 3.42 13.64
CA GLY A 225 -1.21 4.84 13.41
C GLY A 225 -0.35 5.09 12.17
N THR A 226 0.33 4.06 11.66
CA THR A 226 1.16 4.11 10.46
C THR A 226 0.57 3.31 9.29
N GLY A 227 -0.58 2.65 9.49
CA GLY A 227 -1.22 1.76 8.52
C GLY A 227 -0.33 0.61 8.05
N SER A 228 0.78 0.36 8.75
CA SER A 228 1.85 -0.51 8.28
C SER A 228 1.98 -1.79 9.08
N LEU A 229 1.73 -1.79 10.39
CA LEU A 229 2.13 -2.94 11.20
C LEU A 229 1.18 -4.13 11.02
N TYR A 230 -0.03 -4.07 11.57
CA TYR A 230 -0.91 -5.25 11.57
C TYR A 230 -1.80 -5.32 10.32
N THR A 231 -2.15 -4.18 9.72
CA THR A 231 -2.93 -4.19 8.47
C THR A 231 -2.10 -4.65 7.28
N THR A 232 -0.81 -4.34 7.26
CA THR A 232 0.07 -4.58 6.10
C THR A 232 1.12 -5.66 6.35
N HIS A 233 2.04 -5.48 7.32
CA HIS A 233 3.18 -6.38 7.51
C HIS A 233 2.78 -7.74 8.10
N ILE A 234 2.07 -7.73 9.23
CA ILE A 234 1.63 -8.98 9.89
C ILE A 234 0.66 -9.73 8.98
N PHE A 235 -0.29 -9.01 8.38
CA PHE A 235 -1.23 -9.60 7.42
C PHE A 235 -0.49 -10.26 6.24
N GLY A 236 0.42 -9.54 5.58
CA GLY A 236 1.15 -10.06 4.42
C GLY A 236 2.03 -11.26 4.78
N ALA A 237 2.72 -11.19 5.92
CA ALA A 237 3.54 -12.30 6.39
C ALA A 237 2.68 -13.55 6.69
N ALA A 238 1.58 -13.38 7.41
CA ALA A 238 0.67 -14.48 7.76
C ALA A 238 0.00 -15.09 6.52
N PHE A 239 -0.48 -14.25 5.59
CA PHE A 239 -1.09 -14.71 4.35
C PHE A 239 -0.07 -15.49 3.49
N GLY A 240 1.12 -14.91 3.29
CA GLY A 240 2.20 -15.55 2.54
C GLY A 240 2.64 -16.89 3.13
N LEU A 241 2.79 -16.96 4.45
CA LEU A 241 3.11 -18.20 5.17
C LEU A 241 1.99 -19.24 5.00
N GLY A 242 0.73 -18.84 5.13
CA GLY A 242 -0.43 -19.71 4.92
C GLY A 242 -0.45 -20.30 3.51
N CYS A 243 -0.25 -19.47 2.48
CA CYS A 243 -0.14 -19.95 1.10
C CYS A 243 1.10 -20.83 0.89
N SER A 244 2.24 -20.48 1.50
CA SER A 244 3.50 -21.23 1.41
C SER A 244 3.35 -22.65 1.93
N VAL A 245 2.59 -22.86 3.02
CA VAL A 245 2.29 -24.21 3.54
C VAL A 245 1.54 -25.06 2.51
N LEU A 246 0.65 -24.46 1.72
CA LEU A 246 -0.15 -25.17 0.72
C LEU A 246 0.63 -25.48 -0.56
N VAL A 247 1.52 -24.58 -0.99
CA VAL A 247 2.22 -24.71 -2.29
C VAL A 247 3.62 -25.31 -2.17
N SER A 248 4.20 -25.37 -0.97
CA SER A 248 5.54 -25.91 -0.79
C SER A 248 5.55 -27.42 -1.07
N GLY A 249 6.40 -27.85 -2.01
CA GLY A 249 6.61 -29.26 -2.32
C GLY A 249 7.38 -30.01 -1.23
N HIS A 250 7.81 -31.23 -1.52
CA HIS A 250 8.61 -32.03 -0.58
C HIS A 250 10.03 -31.46 -0.44
N ARG A 251 10.48 -31.29 0.80
CA ARG A 251 11.84 -30.85 1.18
C ARG A 251 12.36 -29.63 0.41
N PRO A 252 11.63 -28.49 0.41
CA PRO A 252 12.03 -27.31 -0.36
C PRO A 252 13.36 -26.73 0.14
N HIS A 253 13.72 -26.94 1.41
CA HIS A 253 14.98 -26.48 2.00
C HIS A 253 16.22 -27.18 1.43
N GLU A 254 16.08 -28.36 0.79
CA GLU A 254 17.20 -29.08 0.17
C GLU A 254 17.54 -28.57 -1.24
N ASN A 255 16.71 -27.68 -1.82
CA ASN A 255 16.97 -27.17 -3.16
C ASN A 255 18.18 -26.21 -3.16
N PRO A 256 19.28 -26.55 -3.87
CA PRO A 256 20.49 -25.71 -3.88
C PRO A 256 20.27 -24.36 -4.57
N ASP A 257 19.19 -24.19 -5.33
CA ASP A 257 18.83 -22.93 -5.97
C ASP A 257 18.15 -21.93 -5.03
N ASN A 258 17.83 -22.32 -3.79
CA ASN A 258 17.37 -21.42 -2.72
C ASN A 258 18.51 -20.62 -2.07
N ALA A 259 19.71 -20.67 -2.66
CA ALA A 259 20.87 -19.93 -2.18
C ALA A 259 21.08 -18.62 -2.97
N PRO A 260 21.67 -17.60 -2.33
CA PRO A 260 22.13 -16.40 -3.02
C PRO A 260 23.43 -16.60 -3.79
N ARG A 261 23.80 -15.58 -4.57
CA ARG A 261 25.16 -15.37 -5.11
C ARG A 261 25.55 -13.90 -4.99
N TYR A 262 26.84 -13.60 -5.12
CA TYR A 262 27.37 -12.24 -4.95
C TYR A 262 26.59 -11.18 -5.75
N GLN A 263 26.37 -11.43 -7.05
CA GLN A 263 25.67 -10.48 -7.92
C GLN A 263 24.19 -10.31 -7.54
N SER A 264 23.48 -11.39 -7.16
CA SER A 264 22.08 -11.29 -6.74
C SER A 264 21.95 -10.57 -5.40
N ASN A 265 22.91 -10.76 -4.49
CA ASN A 265 22.96 -10.03 -3.23
C ASN A 265 23.21 -8.53 -3.43
N ASN A 266 24.04 -8.12 -4.39
CA ASN A 266 24.25 -6.70 -4.66
C ASN A 266 22.95 -5.98 -5.04
N TYR A 267 22.10 -6.61 -5.86
CA TYR A 267 20.79 -6.07 -6.18
C TYR A 267 19.83 -6.08 -4.99
N ALA A 268 19.83 -7.16 -4.20
CA ALA A 268 19.00 -7.25 -3.01
C ALA A 268 19.33 -6.19 -1.95
N ILE A 269 20.63 -5.95 -1.69
CA ILE A 269 21.11 -4.88 -0.82
C ILE A 269 20.68 -3.51 -1.34
N LEU A 270 20.80 -3.27 -2.65
CA LEU A 270 20.36 -2.02 -3.25
C LEU A 270 18.87 -1.78 -2.99
N GLY A 271 18.05 -2.83 -3.08
CA GLY A 271 16.64 -2.78 -2.68
C GLY A 271 16.45 -2.37 -1.23
N SER A 272 17.19 -2.99 -0.29
CA SER A 272 17.11 -2.64 1.13
C SER A 272 17.55 -1.20 1.42
N LEU A 273 18.51 -0.66 0.68
CA LEU A 273 18.91 0.75 0.81
C LEU A 273 17.79 1.71 0.38
N PHE A 274 17.10 1.41 -0.73
CA PHE A 274 15.94 2.21 -1.13
C PHE A 274 14.83 2.15 -0.07
N MET A 275 14.55 0.96 0.47
CA MET A 275 13.57 0.80 1.55
C MET A 275 14.00 1.54 2.82
N PHE A 276 15.29 1.48 3.20
CA PHE A 276 15.82 2.18 4.37
C PHE A 276 15.60 3.70 4.29
N VAL A 277 15.90 4.30 3.14
CA VAL A 277 15.75 5.74 2.93
C VAL A 277 14.28 6.17 2.90
N THR A 278 13.40 5.32 2.34
CA THR A 278 11.98 5.66 2.13
C THR A 278 11.04 5.18 3.26
N TYR A 279 11.52 4.34 4.18
CA TYR A 279 10.73 3.83 5.30
C TYR A 279 10.12 4.92 6.20
N PRO A 280 10.85 6.01 6.54
CA PRO A 280 10.26 7.09 7.33
C PRO A 280 9.01 7.68 6.65
N SER A 281 9.06 7.91 5.34
CA SER A 281 7.91 8.34 4.54
C SER A 281 6.81 7.27 4.52
N PHE A 282 7.19 5.99 4.42
CA PHE A 282 6.28 4.86 4.48
C PHE A 282 5.45 4.83 5.79
N ASN A 283 6.08 5.10 6.93
CA ASN A 283 5.40 5.05 8.21
C ASN A 283 4.63 6.34 8.54
N CYS A 284 5.06 7.50 8.04
CA CYS A 284 4.45 8.77 8.44
C CYS A 284 3.24 9.21 7.60
N TYR A 285 2.96 8.59 6.45
CA TYR A 285 1.85 9.00 5.59
C TYR A 285 0.48 8.93 6.28
N TRP A 286 0.19 7.84 7.01
CA TRP A 286 -1.05 7.67 7.79
C TRP A 286 -1.07 8.44 9.11
N ALA A 287 0.08 8.95 9.55
CA ALA A 287 0.14 9.72 10.78
C ALA A 287 -0.52 11.10 10.61
N PRO A 288 -1.19 11.62 11.66
CA PRO A 288 -1.66 13.00 11.70
C PRO A 288 -0.54 13.97 11.34
N ALA A 289 -0.86 15.06 10.64
CA ALA A 289 0.12 15.98 10.06
C ALA A 289 1.10 16.52 11.11
N GLU A 290 0.61 16.80 12.30
CA GLU A 290 1.35 17.26 13.48
C GLU A 290 2.30 16.20 14.06
N LEU A 291 2.05 14.91 13.82
CA LEU A 291 2.86 13.81 14.32
C LEU A 291 3.87 13.26 13.30
N ARG A 292 3.78 13.65 12.02
CA ARG A 292 4.59 13.06 10.93
C ARG A 292 6.10 13.13 11.19
N MET A 293 6.59 14.27 11.70
CA MET A 293 8.02 14.44 11.99
C MET A 293 8.50 13.55 13.13
N TYR A 294 7.66 13.32 14.15
CA TYR A 294 7.97 12.39 15.24
C TYR A 294 8.01 10.95 14.72
N VAL A 295 7.00 10.53 13.95
CA VAL A 295 6.93 9.18 13.36
C VAL A 295 8.11 8.92 12.42
N ALA A 296 8.47 9.89 11.57
CA ALA A 296 9.62 9.78 10.68
C ALA A 296 10.94 9.65 11.46
N SER A 297 11.13 10.47 12.49
CA SER A 297 12.35 10.45 13.32
C SER A 297 12.50 9.15 14.10
N ASN A 298 11.41 8.69 14.74
CA ASN A 298 11.40 7.42 15.47
C ASN A 298 11.66 6.24 14.55
N THR A 299 11.04 6.23 13.36
CA THR A 299 11.29 5.20 12.34
C THR A 299 12.76 5.18 11.95
N PHE A 300 13.36 6.34 11.67
CA PHE A 300 14.76 6.42 11.25
C PHE A 300 15.74 5.96 12.34
N ILE A 301 15.53 6.39 13.59
CA ILE A 301 16.36 5.93 14.72
C ILE A 301 16.18 4.42 14.95
N SER A 302 14.96 3.89 14.79
CA SER A 302 14.71 2.45 14.89
C SER A 302 15.45 1.66 13.81
N LEU A 303 15.45 2.13 12.56
CA LEU A 303 16.21 1.51 11.48
C LEU A 303 17.72 1.51 11.75
N ILE A 304 18.26 2.62 12.27
CA ILE A 304 19.67 2.71 12.67
C ILE A 304 19.98 1.70 13.78
N ALA A 305 19.15 1.65 14.82
CA ALA A 305 19.31 0.66 15.89
C ALA A 305 19.24 -0.77 15.37
N GLY A 306 18.28 -1.06 14.46
CA GLY A 306 18.15 -2.35 13.77
C GLY A 306 19.42 -2.75 13.04
N CYS A 307 20.10 -1.81 12.36
CA CYS A 307 21.39 -2.04 11.72
C CYS A 307 22.45 -2.54 12.71
N PHE A 308 22.65 -1.81 13.81
CA PHE A 308 23.64 -2.17 14.82
C PHE A 308 23.31 -3.51 15.49
N PHE A 309 22.07 -3.70 15.93
CA PHE A 309 21.67 -4.93 16.62
C PHE A 309 21.71 -6.15 15.70
N SER A 310 21.40 -6.01 14.41
CA SER A 310 21.51 -7.11 13.45
C SER A 310 22.95 -7.61 13.31
N PHE A 311 23.93 -6.69 13.26
CA PHE A 311 25.35 -7.06 13.23
C PHE A 311 25.85 -7.66 14.54
N ILE A 312 25.48 -7.05 15.66
CA ILE A 312 25.87 -7.51 17.00
C ILE A 312 25.36 -8.94 17.21
N TRP A 313 24.07 -9.19 17.01
CA TRP A 313 23.48 -10.51 17.18
C TRP A 313 24.00 -11.51 16.17
N ALA A 314 24.21 -11.10 14.93
CA ALA A 314 24.78 -12.01 13.93
C ALA A 314 26.18 -12.50 14.31
N ASN A 315 27.01 -11.64 14.93
CA ASN A 315 28.34 -12.03 15.39
C ASN A 315 28.28 -13.04 16.56
N PHE A 316 27.23 -12.97 17.40
CA PHE A 316 27.04 -13.93 18.49
C PHE A 316 26.44 -15.26 18.05
N ILE A 317 25.60 -15.26 17.01
CA ILE A 317 24.82 -16.44 16.59
C ILE A 317 25.54 -17.24 15.50
N TYR A 318 26.20 -16.56 14.55
CA TYR A 318 26.77 -17.21 13.37
C TYR A 318 28.30 -17.34 13.49
N PRO A 319 28.86 -18.58 13.47
CA PRO A 319 30.30 -18.81 13.55
C PRO A 319 31.12 -18.10 12.46
N GLU A 320 30.53 -17.94 11.27
CA GLU A 320 31.09 -17.22 10.13
C GLU A 320 31.04 -15.68 10.26
N GLY A 321 30.40 -15.18 11.32
CA GLY A 321 30.20 -13.76 11.57
C GLY A 321 29.01 -13.16 10.79
N PRO A 322 28.85 -11.83 10.85
CA PRO A 322 27.75 -11.14 10.19
C PRO A 322 27.88 -11.17 8.66
N SER A 323 26.81 -11.61 7.99
CA SER A 323 26.67 -11.54 6.54
C SER A 323 25.85 -10.31 6.13
N VAL A 324 25.99 -9.92 4.86
CA VAL A 324 25.19 -8.86 4.24
C VAL A 324 23.68 -9.14 4.31
N MET A 325 23.25 -10.41 4.38
CA MET A 325 21.82 -10.75 4.49
C MET A 325 21.26 -10.35 5.85
N HIS A 326 22.05 -10.46 6.92
CA HIS A 326 21.63 -10.01 8.25
C HIS A 326 21.40 -8.49 8.27
N LEU A 327 22.21 -7.73 7.52
CA LEU A 327 21.98 -6.31 7.32
C LEU A 327 20.73 -6.04 6.48
N GLN A 328 20.58 -6.78 5.38
CA GLN A 328 19.48 -6.61 4.43
C GLN A 328 18.11 -6.72 5.09
N ASP A 329 17.91 -7.76 5.91
CA ASP A 329 16.60 -8.11 6.48
C ASP A 329 16.41 -7.52 7.88
N GLY A 330 17.47 -7.52 8.70
CA GLY A 330 17.39 -7.10 10.10
C GLY A 330 17.23 -5.58 10.28
N VAL A 331 17.78 -4.77 9.38
CA VAL A 331 17.54 -3.32 9.35
C VAL A 331 16.07 -3.01 9.13
N LEU A 332 15.44 -3.68 8.16
CA LEU A 332 14.06 -3.41 7.76
C LEU A 332 13.06 -3.94 8.79
N ALA A 333 13.39 -5.02 9.50
CA ALA A 333 12.55 -5.53 10.59
C ALA A 333 12.29 -4.47 11.68
N ALA A 334 13.29 -3.64 12.00
CA ALA A 334 13.15 -2.56 12.97
C ALA A 334 12.29 -1.39 12.45
N GLY A 335 12.23 -1.18 11.13
CA GLY A 335 11.37 -0.18 10.51
C GLY A 335 9.88 -0.48 10.69
N GLY A 336 9.50 -1.76 10.69
CA GLY A 336 8.11 -2.19 10.90
C GLY A 336 7.60 -1.94 12.32
N GLY A 337 8.48 -2.02 13.33
CA GLY A 337 8.14 -1.80 14.75
C GLY A 337 8.44 -0.39 15.28
N GLY A 338 9.31 0.37 14.61
CA GLY A 338 9.80 1.67 15.09
C GLY A 338 8.84 2.85 14.94
N ALA A 339 7.61 2.59 14.49
CA ALA A 339 6.64 3.59 14.11
C ALA A 339 5.63 3.92 15.23
N THR A 340 5.62 3.12 16.30
CA THR A 340 4.66 3.17 17.41
C THR A 340 5.11 4.06 18.56
#